data_AF-A0A117SYW6-F1
#
_entry.id   AF-A0A117SYW6-F1
#
_cell.length_a   1.000
_cell.length_b   1.000
_cell.length_c   1.000
_cell.angle_alpha   90.00
_cell.angle_beta   90.00
_cell.angle_gamma   90.00
#
_symmetry.space_group_name_H-M   'P 1'
#
loop_
_entity.id
_entity.type
_entity.pdbx_description
1 polymer ?
#
loop_
_entity_poly.entity_id
_entity_poly.type
_entity_poly.pdbx_seq_one_letter_code
_entity_poly.pdbx_strand_id
1 'polypeptide(L)'
;MGKAISALLLATLLLSACSGNNNEDLAQGSTATAPAATAEVSAAPPEDAAGTIAPSASSSPAPGNGTEATIAPAASAAPGTSTATSPSSEPAAAEIPLLYHMNKNYDIVPNEEGTDKKVVLLTFDDGPKEAEMINALMDTLDKHQAKAIFFVNGYRVKEHPELLKLLHERGGIIGNHSWDHIVLKDKSYAEVKKQIGDVQTIVKEITGEAPAFFRPPHGAGGDVGKQVAAENGMLYMTWSVGSLDWEMKEKDAAKTETLVKNVTDQLHSGSNILMHELPWTTQALDTLLTTLEGKGYSFVDPRSIELKQR
;
A
#
# COMPACT_ATOMS: atom_id res chain seq x y z
N MET A 1 34.01 64.66 -24.19
CA MET A 1 33.25 63.39 -24.26
C MET A 1 33.63 62.54 -23.04
N GLY A 2 32.63 61.91 -22.40
CA GLY A 2 32.66 61.39 -21.01
C GLY A 2 33.74 60.35 -20.69
N LYS A 3 34.30 60.36 -19.46
CA LYS A 3 33.84 59.72 -18.20
C LYS A 3 34.19 58.21 -18.17
N ALA A 4 34.68 57.58 -17.11
CA ALA A 4 35.01 57.97 -15.74
C ALA A 4 35.87 56.90 -15.02
N ILE A 5 36.72 57.39 -14.10
CA ILE A 5 37.12 56.95 -12.74
C ILE A 5 36.74 55.53 -12.23
N SER A 6 37.75 54.81 -11.72
CA SER A 6 37.66 53.91 -10.55
C SER A 6 38.99 53.94 -9.78
N ALA A 7 38.93 54.13 -8.46
CA ALA A 7 40.06 53.92 -7.57
C ALA A 7 39.59 53.34 -6.22
N LEU A 8 40.13 52.16 -5.96
CA LEU A 8 40.07 51.34 -4.76
C LEU A 8 41.04 51.89 -3.72
N LEU A 9 40.70 51.92 -2.42
CA LEU A 9 41.72 52.04 -1.38
C LEU A 9 41.39 51.21 -0.13
N LEU A 10 42.41 50.45 0.26
CA LEU A 10 42.57 49.52 1.36
C LEU A 10 43.11 50.29 2.59
N ALA A 11 42.70 49.94 3.81
CA ALA A 11 43.43 50.33 5.02
C ALA A 11 43.29 49.30 6.15
N THR A 12 44.44 48.83 6.63
CA THR A 12 44.70 47.95 7.77
C THR A 12 45.47 48.72 8.87
N LEU A 13 45.37 48.25 10.13
CA LEU A 13 46.30 48.30 11.30
C LEU A 13 45.59 48.76 12.60
N LEU A 14 45.91 48.38 13.86
CA LEU A 14 46.54 47.26 14.60
C LEU A 14 46.45 47.63 16.13
N LEU A 15 46.22 46.63 17.01
CA LEU A 15 46.62 46.38 18.43
C LEU A 15 46.52 47.38 19.62
N SER A 16 46.04 46.86 20.77
CA SER A 16 46.72 46.73 22.10
C SER A 16 45.77 46.11 23.18
N ALA A 17 46.08 44.95 23.81
CA ALA A 17 46.72 44.70 25.15
C ALA A 17 45.77 44.93 26.38
N CYS A 18 45.72 44.21 27.52
CA CYS A 18 46.36 43.04 28.16
C CYS A 18 45.60 42.66 29.48
N SER A 19 45.81 41.42 29.99
CA SER A 19 45.75 40.93 31.41
C SER A 19 44.38 40.77 32.13
N GLY A 20 44.08 39.77 32.98
CA GLY A 20 44.82 38.60 33.50
C GLY A 20 44.00 37.82 34.59
N ASN A 21 44.16 36.49 34.59
CA ASN A 21 44.20 35.46 35.65
C ASN A 21 43.25 35.33 36.89
N ASN A 22 42.96 34.03 37.17
CA ASN A 22 42.73 33.30 38.44
C ASN A 22 41.28 33.13 38.98
N ASN A 23 40.76 31.89 39.04
CA ASN A 23 40.84 31.02 40.24
C ASN A 23 40.12 29.66 40.04
N GLU A 24 40.56 28.68 40.84
CA GLU A 24 40.22 27.25 40.83
C GLU A 24 38.93 26.87 41.58
N ASP A 25 38.43 25.69 41.21
CA ASP A 25 37.80 24.60 42.00
C ASP A 25 36.52 24.83 42.84
N LEU A 26 35.50 24.01 42.59
CA LEU A 26 34.93 23.05 43.55
C LEU A 26 33.70 22.32 42.97
N ALA A 27 33.70 21.00 43.16
CA ALA A 27 32.65 20.06 42.82
C ALA A 27 31.33 20.28 43.58
N GLN A 28 30.20 19.96 42.92
CA GLN A 28 29.09 19.20 43.53
C GLN A 28 28.14 18.69 42.45
N GLY A 29 27.71 17.43 42.61
CA GLY A 29 26.92 16.70 41.63
C GLY A 29 25.48 17.17 41.52
N SER A 30 24.87 16.83 40.39
CA SER A 30 23.42 16.65 40.31
C SER A 30 23.10 15.71 39.16
N THR A 31 22.43 14.62 39.52
CA THR A 31 21.72 13.71 38.63
C THR A 31 20.69 14.49 37.81
N ALA A 32 20.83 14.48 36.50
CA ALA A 32 19.80 14.98 35.59
C ALA A 32 19.38 13.86 34.63
N THR A 33 18.38 13.11 35.09
CA THR A 33 17.45 12.31 34.30
C THR A 33 16.85 13.21 33.21
N ALA A 34 17.08 12.89 31.94
CA ALA A 34 16.38 13.53 30.83
C ALA A 34 15.00 12.86 30.67
N PRO A 35 13.90 13.63 30.62
CA PRO A 35 12.55 13.08 30.61
C PRO A 35 12.14 12.55 29.23
N ALA A 36 11.37 11.47 29.26
CA ALA A 36 10.53 11.02 28.17
C ALA A 36 9.53 12.12 27.80
N ALA A 37 9.53 12.53 26.53
CA ALA A 37 8.46 13.34 25.96
C ALA A 37 7.42 12.39 25.38
N THR A 38 6.38 12.13 26.17
CA THR A 38 5.08 11.63 25.74
C THR A 38 4.40 12.70 24.87
N ALA A 39 4.23 12.42 23.58
CA ALA A 39 3.28 13.15 22.76
C ALA A 39 1.95 12.39 22.78
N GLU A 40 1.06 12.78 23.68
CA GLU A 40 -0.37 12.49 23.57
C GLU A 40 -0.92 13.29 22.38
N VAL A 41 -1.38 12.58 21.34
CA VAL A 41 -2.23 13.17 20.30
C VAL A 41 -3.65 12.74 20.59
N SER A 42 -4.38 13.63 21.25
CA SER A 42 -5.83 13.63 21.32
C SER A 42 -6.38 14.03 19.96
N ALA A 43 -7.11 13.12 19.31
CA ALA A 43 -7.93 13.44 18.15
C ALA A 43 -9.34 12.88 18.41
N ALA A 44 -10.22 13.77 18.85
CA ALA A 44 -11.66 13.56 18.81
C ALA A 44 -12.14 13.68 17.34
N PRO A 45 -13.13 12.88 16.92
CA PRO A 45 -13.67 12.90 15.56
C PRO A 45 -14.63 14.10 15.37
N PRO A 46 -14.78 14.64 14.15
CA PRO A 46 -15.88 15.54 13.85
C PRO A 46 -17.18 14.75 13.64
N GLU A 47 -18.23 15.20 14.33
CA GLU A 47 -19.64 14.84 14.11
C GLU A 47 -20.27 15.66 12.97
N ASP A 48 -21.47 15.21 12.58
CA ASP A 48 -22.48 15.75 11.65
C ASP A 48 -22.37 15.34 10.16
N ALA A 49 -23.41 14.83 9.48
CA ALA A 49 -24.84 14.94 9.75
C ALA A 49 -25.62 13.70 9.26
N ALA A 50 -26.54 13.22 10.12
CA ALA A 50 -27.56 12.25 9.78
C ALA A 50 -28.73 12.92 9.04
N GLY A 51 -29.02 12.46 7.82
CA GLY A 51 -30.22 12.79 7.06
C GLY A 51 -31.16 11.59 6.99
N THR A 52 -32.19 11.61 7.82
CA THR A 52 -33.23 10.59 7.97
C THR A 52 -34.18 10.57 6.77
N ILE A 53 -34.29 9.45 6.05
CA ILE A 53 -35.52 9.12 5.30
C ILE A 53 -35.69 7.60 5.21
N ALA A 54 -36.79 7.11 5.78
CA ALA A 54 -37.34 5.76 5.61
C ALA A 54 -38.86 5.91 5.33
N PRO A 55 -39.59 4.85 4.98
CA PRO A 55 -39.79 4.37 3.62
C PRO A 55 -41.25 4.55 3.16
N SER A 56 -41.48 4.68 1.86
CA SER A 56 -42.82 4.62 1.27
C SER A 56 -43.06 3.28 0.60
N ALA A 57 -43.98 2.51 1.17
CA ALA A 57 -44.63 1.38 0.55
C ALA A 57 -45.64 1.86 -0.51
N SER A 58 -45.76 1.15 -1.63
CA SER A 58 -47.01 1.09 -2.39
C SER A 58 -47.11 -0.19 -3.21
N SER A 59 -48.34 -0.65 -3.29
CA SER A 59 -48.89 -1.97 -3.62
C SER A 59 -49.19 -2.22 -5.12
N SER A 60 -49.05 -3.49 -5.57
CA SER A 60 -49.87 -4.34 -6.50
C SER A 60 -50.59 -3.74 -7.75
N PRO A 61 -51.00 -4.54 -8.79
CA PRO A 61 -51.39 -5.96 -8.75
C PRO A 61 -50.99 -6.86 -9.96
N ALA A 62 -51.37 -8.15 -9.85
CA ALA A 62 -51.35 -9.22 -10.86
C ALA A 62 -52.34 -9.00 -12.03
N PRO A 63 -52.22 -9.80 -13.11
CA PRO A 63 -53.16 -10.91 -13.37
C PRO A 63 -52.39 -12.19 -13.81
N GLY A 64 -52.91 -13.41 -13.91
CA GLY A 64 -54.26 -13.98 -14.05
C GLY A 64 -54.07 -15.29 -14.83
N ASN A 65 -54.72 -16.36 -14.36
CA ASN A 65 -54.46 -17.77 -14.67
C ASN A 65 -55.11 -18.26 -16.00
N GLY A 66 -54.58 -19.35 -16.59
CA GLY A 66 -55.18 -20.17 -17.65
C GLY A 66 -54.14 -20.57 -18.72
N THR A 67 -53.94 -21.81 -19.16
CA THR A 67 -54.76 -23.03 -19.10
C THR A 67 -53.87 -24.24 -19.33
N GLU A 68 -54.24 -25.36 -18.71
CA GLU A 68 -53.66 -26.70 -18.79
C GLU A 68 -54.02 -27.41 -20.11
N ALA A 69 -53.08 -28.13 -20.74
CA ALA A 69 -53.36 -29.33 -21.54
C ALA A 69 -52.07 -30.13 -21.87
N THR A 70 -51.94 -31.24 -21.18
CA THR A 70 -51.18 -32.49 -21.41
C THR A 70 -51.00 -32.89 -22.87
N ILE A 71 -49.84 -33.48 -23.22
CA ILE A 71 -49.64 -34.81 -23.87
C ILE A 71 -48.12 -35.01 -24.12
N ALA A 72 -47.55 -36.03 -23.47
CA ALA A 72 -46.39 -36.80 -23.95
C ALA A 72 -46.95 -38.12 -24.55
N PRO A 73 -46.28 -38.89 -25.44
CA PRO A 73 -44.97 -39.50 -25.11
C PRO A 73 -43.99 -39.84 -26.28
N ALA A 74 -42.75 -40.14 -25.87
CA ALA A 74 -41.81 -41.20 -26.31
C ALA A 74 -41.37 -41.40 -27.79
N ALA A 75 -40.04 -41.41 -28.00
CA ALA A 75 -39.21 -42.45 -28.68
C ALA A 75 -37.80 -41.85 -28.96
N SER A 76 -36.70 -42.31 -28.35
CA SER A 76 -35.84 -43.47 -28.68
C SER A 76 -35.17 -43.45 -30.07
N ALA A 77 -33.85 -43.19 -30.11
CA ALA A 77 -32.87 -43.82 -31.04
C ALA A 77 -31.40 -43.43 -30.72
N ALA A 78 -30.69 -44.35 -30.04
CA ALA A 78 -29.30 -44.87 -30.14
C ALA A 78 -28.11 -44.07 -30.84
N PRO A 79 -26.90 -44.66 -31.00
CA PRO A 79 -25.71 -44.39 -30.17
C PRO A 79 -24.53 -43.75 -30.94
N GLY A 80 -23.61 -43.08 -30.24
CA GLY A 80 -22.39 -42.52 -30.83
C GLY A 80 -21.19 -42.64 -29.90
N THR A 81 -20.43 -43.71 -30.06
CA THR A 81 -19.04 -43.83 -29.58
C THR A 81 -18.18 -42.76 -30.24
N SER A 82 -17.60 -41.87 -29.44
CA SER A 82 -16.49 -41.01 -29.85
C SER A 82 -15.29 -41.27 -28.95
N THR A 83 -14.29 -41.93 -29.51
CA THR A 83 -12.95 -42.09 -28.94
C THR A 83 -12.00 -41.06 -29.54
N ALA A 84 -11.09 -40.57 -28.69
CA ALA A 84 -9.86 -39.81 -28.96
C ALA A 84 -10.07 -38.29 -29.18
N THR A 85 -9.26 -37.35 -28.67
CA THR A 85 -7.83 -37.38 -28.35
C THR A 85 -7.44 -36.19 -27.44
N SER A 86 -6.42 -36.41 -26.61
CA SER A 86 -5.50 -35.44 -25.95
C SER A 86 -5.98 -34.52 -24.81
N PRO A 87 -5.33 -34.58 -23.64
CA PRO A 87 -5.32 -33.47 -22.70
C PRO A 87 -4.44 -32.35 -23.26
N SER A 88 -5.00 -31.16 -23.39
CA SER A 88 -4.23 -29.93 -23.57
C SER A 88 -3.37 -29.74 -22.32
N SER A 89 -2.07 -30.00 -22.42
CA SER A 89 -1.10 -29.64 -21.39
C SER A 89 -0.98 -28.12 -21.37
N GLU A 90 -1.73 -27.50 -20.48
CA GLU A 90 -1.49 -26.13 -20.05
C GLU A 90 -0.05 -26.04 -19.53
N PRO A 91 0.79 -25.11 -20.03
CA PRO A 91 2.14 -24.98 -19.51
C PRO A 91 2.04 -24.58 -18.04
N ALA A 92 2.54 -25.45 -17.15
CA ALA A 92 2.70 -25.13 -15.74
C ALA A 92 3.43 -23.79 -15.63
N ALA A 93 2.76 -22.80 -15.04
CA ALA A 93 3.34 -21.50 -14.79
C ALA A 93 4.69 -21.70 -14.09
N ALA A 94 5.76 -21.19 -14.71
CA ALA A 94 7.09 -21.31 -14.13
C ALA A 94 7.07 -20.69 -12.72
N GLU A 95 7.49 -21.46 -11.71
CA GLU A 95 7.57 -20.97 -10.34
C GLU A 95 8.52 -19.78 -10.27
N ILE A 96 8.06 -18.67 -9.70
CA ILE A 96 8.86 -17.47 -9.52
C ILE A 96 9.85 -17.73 -8.38
N PRO A 97 11.18 -17.58 -8.59
CA PRO A 97 12.15 -17.82 -7.54
C PRO A 97 11.98 -16.81 -6.39
N LEU A 98 12.14 -17.28 -5.15
CA LEU A 98 12.14 -16.43 -3.95
C LEU A 98 13.51 -15.76 -3.82
N LEU A 99 13.64 -14.57 -4.39
CA LEU A 99 14.90 -13.80 -4.46
C LEU A 99 15.12 -12.91 -3.24
N TYR A 100 14.05 -12.56 -2.53
CA TYR A 100 14.09 -11.58 -1.45
C TYR A 100 13.40 -12.09 -0.19
N HIS A 101 13.76 -11.49 0.94
CA HIS A 101 12.99 -11.54 2.17
C HIS A 101 12.80 -10.14 2.72
N MET A 102 11.83 -9.98 3.61
CA MET A 102 11.66 -8.74 4.35
C MET A 102 12.34 -8.85 5.72
N ASN A 103 13.11 -7.82 6.09
CA ASN A 103 13.79 -7.75 7.39
C ASN A 103 12.89 -7.13 8.48
N LYS A 104 13.41 -7.00 9.70
CA LYS A 104 12.73 -6.35 10.84
C LYS A 104 12.37 -4.86 10.66
N ASN A 105 13.01 -4.16 9.73
CA ASN A 105 12.76 -2.75 9.41
C ASN A 105 11.75 -2.60 8.25
N TYR A 106 11.21 -3.71 7.74
CA TYR A 106 10.33 -3.76 6.57
C TYR A 106 11.03 -3.46 5.23
N ASP A 107 12.36 -3.51 5.19
CA ASP A 107 13.12 -3.41 3.95
C ASP A 107 13.18 -4.76 3.24
N ILE A 108 13.22 -4.72 1.91
CA ILE A 108 13.41 -5.89 1.06
C ILE A 108 14.90 -6.14 0.86
N VAL A 109 15.34 -7.33 1.28
CA VAL A 109 16.75 -7.72 1.31
C VAL A 109 16.95 -8.94 0.41
N PRO A 110 17.99 -8.96 -0.43
CA PRO A 110 18.33 -10.14 -1.23
C PRO A 110 18.62 -11.38 -0.38
N ASN A 111 18.19 -12.55 -0.86
CA ASN A 111 18.47 -13.84 -0.22
C ASN A 111 19.88 -14.36 -0.47
N GLU A 112 20.46 -14.03 -1.64
CA GLU A 112 21.75 -14.54 -2.11
C GLU A 112 22.68 -13.40 -2.56
N GLU A 113 23.98 -13.68 -2.51
CA GLU A 113 24.99 -12.78 -3.09
C GLU A 113 24.85 -12.77 -4.61
N GLY A 114 24.71 -11.57 -5.20
CA GLY A 114 24.57 -11.38 -6.65
C GLY A 114 23.15 -11.01 -7.10
N THR A 115 22.14 -11.22 -6.26
CA THR A 115 20.81 -10.66 -6.46
C THR A 115 20.85 -9.13 -6.29
N ASP A 116 20.13 -8.41 -7.15
CA ASP A 116 20.13 -6.94 -7.11
C ASP A 116 19.64 -6.44 -5.75
N LYS A 117 20.43 -5.58 -5.12
CA LYS A 117 20.14 -4.97 -3.83
C LYS A 117 19.49 -3.60 -3.96
N LYS A 118 19.63 -2.95 -5.11
CA LYS A 118 19.14 -1.59 -5.31
C LYS A 118 17.72 -1.67 -5.86
N VAL A 119 16.84 -2.19 -5.03
CA VAL A 119 15.45 -2.46 -5.37
C VAL A 119 14.51 -1.65 -4.48
N VAL A 120 13.28 -1.45 -4.94
CA VAL A 120 12.17 -0.93 -4.13
C VAL A 120 10.93 -1.79 -4.32
N LEU A 121 10.12 -1.87 -3.27
CA LEU A 121 8.78 -2.46 -3.30
C LEU A 121 7.75 -1.33 -3.33
N LEU A 122 6.88 -1.35 -4.33
CA LEU A 122 5.78 -0.40 -4.47
C LEU A 122 4.52 -0.96 -3.81
N THR A 123 3.87 -0.17 -2.97
CA THR A 123 2.63 -0.57 -2.31
C THR A 123 1.60 0.55 -2.28
N PHE A 124 0.33 0.19 -2.43
CA PHE A 124 -0.80 1.11 -2.41
C PHE A 124 -1.86 0.63 -1.41
N ASP A 125 -2.21 1.49 -0.46
CA ASP A 125 -3.26 1.21 0.53
C ASP A 125 -4.59 1.85 0.12
N ASP A 126 -5.64 1.43 0.82
CA ASP A 126 -7.02 1.95 0.75
C ASP A 126 -7.79 1.69 -0.56
N GLY A 127 -7.37 0.69 -1.33
CA GLY A 127 -8.08 0.25 -2.53
C GLY A 127 -9.18 -0.81 -2.27
N PRO A 128 -9.89 -1.25 -3.33
CA PRO A 128 -9.99 -0.59 -4.63
C PRO A 128 -10.96 0.60 -4.58
N LYS A 129 -10.66 1.73 -5.25
CA LYS A 129 -11.54 2.93 -5.23
C LYS A 129 -12.33 3.18 -6.51
N GLU A 130 -11.65 3.43 -7.64
CA GLU A 130 -12.30 3.79 -8.91
C GLU A 130 -11.57 3.15 -10.09
N ALA A 131 -12.31 2.79 -11.14
CA ALA A 131 -11.75 2.13 -12.31
C ALA A 131 -10.72 3.01 -13.04
N GLU A 132 -10.95 4.32 -13.15
CA GLU A 132 -10.02 5.26 -13.78
C GLU A 132 -8.70 5.36 -13.00
N MET A 133 -8.77 5.34 -11.66
CA MET A 133 -7.56 5.36 -10.83
C MET A 133 -6.78 4.06 -10.94
N ILE A 134 -7.46 2.92 -10.88
CA ILE A 134 -6.84 1.60 -11.06
C ILE A 134 -6.16 1.53 -12.43
N ASN A 135 -6.85 1.88 -13.50
CA ASN A 135 -6.27 1.84 -14.85
C ASN A 135 -5.07 2.79 -14.98
N ALA A 136 -5.14 4.02 -14.45
CA ALA A 136 -4.00 4.95 -14.50
C ALA A 136 -2.77 4.44 -13.75
N LEU A 137 -2.97 3.85 -12.56
CA LEU A 137 -1.89 3.21 -11.80
C LEU A 137 -1.29 2.04 -12.58
N MET A 138 -2.14 1.13 -13.08
CA MET A 138 -1.70 -0.06 -13.81
C MET A 138 -1.00 0.30 -15.13
N ASP A 139 -1.50 1.28 -15.89
CA ASP A 139 -0.87 1.75 -17.12
C ASP A 139 0.54 2.30 -16.85
N THR A 140 0.71 3.02 -15.73
CA THR A 140 2.03 3.54 -15.32
C THR A 140 2.95 2.40 -14.87
N LEU A 141 2.46 1.45 -14.08
CA LEU A 141 3.23 0.27 -13.68
C LEU A 141 3.68 -0.55 -14.90
N ASP A 142 2.79 -0.76 -15.87
CA ASP A 142 3.07 -1.48 -17.11
C ASP A 142 4.13 -0.75 -17.95
N LYS A 143 4.04 0.58 -18.06
CA LYS A 143 5.05 1.41 -18.75
C LYS A 143 6.45 1.22 -18.16
N HIS A 144 6.54 1.09 -16.84
CA HIS A 144 7.80 0.92 -16.10
C HIS A 144 8.18 -0.55 -15.85
N GLN A 145 7.41 -1.51 -16.38
CA GLN A 145 7.56 -2.94 -16.11
C GLN A 145 7.60 -3.26 -14.60
N ALA A 146 6.94 -2.43 -13.80
CA ALA A 146 6.90 -2.52 -12.36
C ALA A 146 5.74 -3.40 -11.90
N LYS A 147 5.88 -3.99 -10.71
CA LYS A 147 4.80 -4.67 -9.98
C LYS A 147 4.63 -4.03 -8.60
N ALA A 148 3.42 -4.11 -8.08
CA ALA A 148 3.05 -3.49 -6.82
C ALA A 148 2.05 -4.36 -6.05
N ILE A 149 2.03 -4.18 -4.73
CA ILE A 149 1.01 -4.73 -3.85
C ILE A 149 -0.07 -3.68 -3.63
N PHE A 150 -1.33 -4.08 -3.79
CA PHE A 150 -2.50 -3.25 -3.51
C PHE A 150 -3.22 -3.81 -2.30
N PHE A 151 -3.11 -3.13 -1.16
CA PHE A 151 -3.75 -3.52 0.09
C PHE A 151 -5.20 -3.04 0.09
N VAL A 152 -6.13 -4.00 -0.05
CA VAL A 152 -7.56 -3.71 -0.22
C VAL A 152 -8.34 -3.81 1.07
N ASN A 153 -9.36 -2.97 1.24
CA ASN A 153 -10.30 -3.06 2.36
C ASN A 153 -11.50 -3.93 2.01
N GLY A 154 -11.92 -4.75 2.97
CA GLY A 154 -13.06 -5.66 2.78
C GLY A 154 -14.36 -4.94 2.44
N TYR A 155 -14.65 -3.81 3.09
CA TYR A 155 -15.88 -3.06 2.81
C TYR A 155 -15.93 -2.55 1.36
N ARG A 156 -14.80 -2.07 0.81
CA ARG A 156 -14.70 -1.61 -0.59
C ARG A 156 -14.83 -2.76 -1.57
N VAL A 157 -14.16 -3.88 -1.30
CA VAL A 157 -14.27 -5.09 -2.13
C VAL A 157 -15.71 -5.61 -2.16
N LYS A 158 -16.43 -5.56 -1.02
CA LYS A 158 -17.82 -5.97 -0.96
C LYS A 158 -18.75 -5.04 -1.75
N GLU A 159 -18.49 -3.74 -1.70
CA GLU A 159 -19.28 -2.74 -2.41
C GLU A 159 -19.03 -2.77 -3.92
N HIS A 160 -17.77 -2.96 -4.31
CA HIS A 160 -17.27 -2.90 -5.69
C HIS A 160 -16.41 -4.12 -6.08
N PRO A 161 -16.97 -5.34 -6.10
CA PRO A 161 -16.23 -6.55 -6.43
C PRO A 161 -15.65 -6.52 -7.86
N GLU A 162 -16.28 -5.79 -8.77
CA GLU A 162 -15.80 -5.57 -10.14
C GLU A 162 -14.46 -4.83 -10.19
N LEU A 163 -14.19 -3.92 -9.26
CA LEU A 163 -12.92 -3.18 -9.21
C LEU A 163 -11.77 -4.05 -8.72
N LEU A 164 -12.03 -4.93 -7.73
CA LEU A 164 -11.04 -5.93 -7.32
C LEU A 164 -10.71 -6.87 -8.47
N LYS A 165 -11.73 -7.33 -9.20
CA LYS A 165 -11.55 -8.20 -10.37
C LYS A 165 -10.73 -7.50 -11.46
N LEU A 166 -11.04 -6.24 -11.78
CA LEU A 166 -10.27 -5.43 -12.72
C LEU A 166 -8.79 -5.35 -12.31
N LEU A 167 -8.53 -4.98 -11.06
CA LEU A 167 -7.16 -4.85 -10.54
C LEU A 167 -6.39 -6.16 -10.62
N HIS A 168 -7.03 -7.28 -10.28
CA HIS A 168 -6.42 -8.60 -10.37
C HIS A 168 -6.16 -9.02 -11.84
N GLU A 169 -7.13 -8.83 -12.75
CA GLU A 169 -6.98 -9.18 -14.17
C GLU A 169 -5.89 -8.34 -14.87
N ARG A 170 -5.67 -7.10 -14.42
CA ARG A 170 -4.53 -6.27 -14.84
C ARG A 170 -3.18 -6.74 -14.29
N GLY A 171 -3.16 -7.76 -13.42
CA GLY A 171 -1.96 -8.34 -12.82
C GLY A 171 -1.47 -7.62 -11.56
N GLY A 172 -2.33 -6.85 -10.88
CA GLY A 172 -2.04 -6.29 -9.57
C GLY A 172 -1.97 -7.38 -8.50
N ILE A 173 -0.98 -7.31 -7.60
CA ILE A 173 -0.86 -8.26 -6.50
C ILE A 173 -1.73 -7.78 -5.34
N ILE A 174 -2.69 -8.59 -4.91
CA ILE A 174 -3.66 -8.19 -3.88
C ILE A 174 -3.12 -8.49 -2.48
N GLY A 175 -3.09 -7.46 -1.64
CA GLY A 175 -2.81 -7.52 -0.21
C GLY A 175 -4.07 -7.27 0.63
N ASN A 176 -4.05 -7.69 1.89
CA ASN A 176 -5.15 -7.54 2.83
C ASN A 176 -4.94 -6.30 3.71
N HIS A 177 -5.93 -5.39 3.75
CA HIS A 177 -5.91 -4.18 4.59
C HIS A 177 -7.04 -4.12 5.63
N SER A 178 -7.45 -5.29 6.13
CA SER A 178 -8.59 -5.48 7.03
C SER A 178 -9.95 -5.08 6.44
N TRP A 179 -11.02 -5.46 7.13
CA TRP A 179 -12.37 -5.26 6.61
C TRP A 179 -12.84 -3.81 6.70
N ASP A 180 -12.84 -3.23 7.91
CA ASP A 180 -13.41 -1.90 8.22
C ASP A 180 -12.36 -0.77 8.32
N HIS A 181 -11.08 -1.07 8.08
CA HIS A 181 -9.98 -0.12 8.26
C HIS A 181 -9.91 0.47 9.68
N ILE A 182 -10.22 -0.33 10.71
CA ILE A 182 -10.09 0.09 12.11
C ILE A 182 -8.65 -0.11 12.61
N VAL A 183 -8.26 0.65 13.63
CA VAL A 183 -7.05 0.36 14.41
C VAL A 183 -7.21 -1.01 15.08
N LEU A 184 -6.36 -1.97 14.71
CA LEU A 184 -6.40 -3.35 15.21
C LEU A 184 -5.58 -3.53 16.48
N LYS A 185 -4.67 -2.59 16.78
CA LYS A 185 -3.90 -2.57 18.01
C LYS A 185 -4.85 -2.61 19.21
N ASP A 186 -4.57 -3.52 20.13
CA ASP A 186 -5.33 -3.75 21.36
C ASP A 186 -6.76 -4.30 21.16
N LYS A 187 -7.14 -4.69 19.95
CA LYS A 187 -8.38 -5.42 19.68
C LYS A 187 -8.28 -6.90 20.07
N SER A 188 -9.42 -7.51 20.34
CA SER A 188 -9.49 -8.93 20.69
C SER A 188 -9.08 -9.81 19.50
N TYR A 189 -8.56 -11.01 19.79
CA TYR A 189 -8.23 -12.00 18.75
C TYR A 189 -9.43 -12.30 17.83
N ALA A 190 -10.65 -12.43 18.38
CA ALA A 190 -11.83 -12.70 17.59
C ALA A 190 -12.18 -11.55 16.62
N GLU A 191 -12.03 -10.30 17.06
CA GLU A 191 -12.27 -9.11 16.23
C GLU A 191 -11.23 -9.01 15.11
N VAL A 192 -9.94 -9.14 15.44
CA VAL A 192 -8.84 -9.12 14.45
C VAL A 192 -8.96 -10.28 13.45
N LYS A 193 -9.27 -11.49 13.93
CA LYS A 193 -9.50 -12.66 13.08
C LYS A 193 -10.62 -12.43 12.08
N LYS A 194 -11.73 -11.81 12.52
CA LYS A 194 -12.83 -11.46 11.62
C LYS A 194 -12.40 -10.41 10.60
N GLN A 195 -11.77 -9.32 11.05
CA GLN A 195 -11.29 -8.23 10.20
C GLN A 195 -10.37 -8.72 9.08
N ILE A 196 -9.47 -9.66 9.37
CA ILE A 196 -8.51 -10.20 8.41
C ILE A 196 -9.12 -11.36 7.60
N GLY A 197 -9.77 -12.30 8.27
CA GLY A 197 -10.28 -13.54 7.65
C GLY A 197 -11.43 -13.31 6.66
N ASP A 198 -12.29 -12.31 6.91
CA ASP A 198 -13.36 -11.98 5.97
C ASP A 198 -12.79 -11.42 4.65
N VAL A 199 -11.70 -10.64 4.72
CA VAL A 199 -10.98 -10.15 3.53
C VAL A 199 -10.29 -11.30 2.79
N GLN A 200 -9.65 -12.24 3.49
CA GLN A 200 -9.07 -13.44 2.86
C GLN A 200 -10.13 -14.21 2.05
N THR A 201 -11.34 -14.33 2.62
CA THR A 201 -12.43 -15.08 2.03
C THR A 201 -12.97 -14.39 0.78
N ILE A 202 -13.41 -13.13 0.90
CA ILE A 202 -14.04 -12.43 -0.23
C ILE A 202 -13.08 -12.21 -1.40
N VAL A 203 -11.79 -11.93 -1.13
CA VAL A 203 -10.79 -11.78 -2.19
C VAL A 203 -10.65 -13.11 -2.94
N LYS A 204 -10.45 -14.23 -2.22
CA LYS A 204 -10.33 -15.55 -2.83
C LYS A 204 -11.56 -15.95 -3.63
N GLU A 205 -12.76 -15.60 -3.18
CA GLU A 205 -14.00 -15.88 -3.92
C GLU A 205 -14.06 -15.14 -5.28
N ILE A 206 -13.51 -13.92 -5.35
CA ILE A 206 -13.54 -13.08 -6.55
C ILE A 206 -12.37 -13.41 -7.50
N THR A 207 -11.18 -13.62 -6.95
CA THR A 207 -9.93 -13.75 -7.72
C THR A 207 -9.46 -15.20 -7.88
N GLY A 208 -9.93 -16.11 -7.03
CA GLY A 208 -9.40 -17.47 -6.91
C GLY A 208 -8.19 -17.58 -5.97
N GLU A 209 -7.60 -16.45 -5.56
CA GLU A 209 -6.37 -16.39 -4.76
C GLU A 209 -6.60 -15.61 -3.46
N ALA A 210 -6.18 -16.17 -2.32
CA ALA A 210 -6.18 -15.44 -1.07
C ALA A 210 -4.95 -14.52 -0.98
N PRO A 211 -5.06 -13.32 -0.41
CA PRO A 211 -3.91 -12.44 -0.19
C PRO A 211 -2.78 -13.14 0.58
N ALA A 212 -1.55 -12.95 0.10
CA ALA A 212 -0.33 -13.43 0.74
C ALA A 212 0.37 -12.35 1.60
N PHE A 213 -0.11 -11.10 1.52
CA PHE A 213 0.46 -9.96 2.23
C PHE A 213 -0.62 -9.32 3.09
N PHE A 214 -0.24 -8.88 4.29
CA PHE A 214 -1.11 -8.13 5.17
C PHE A 214 -0.40 -6.88 5.68
N ARG A 215 -1.11 -5.75 5.60
CA ARG A 215 -0.72 -4.50 6.22
C ARG A 215 -1.84 -4.06 7.15
N PRO A 216 -1.60 -3.82 8.45
CA PRO A 216 -2.64 -3.33 9.33
C PRO A 216 -2.95 -1.85 9.00
N PRO A 217 -4.23 -1.44 9.08
CA PRO A 217 -4.61 -0.03 9.05
C PRO A 217 -3.77 0.80 10.00
N HIS A 218 -3.37 2.00 9.56
CA HIS A 218 -2.57 2.95 10.34
C HIS A 218 -1.21 2.40 10.83
N GLY A 219 -0.72 1.29 10.27
CA GLY A 219 0.46 0.59 10.78
C GLY A 219 0.25 -0.05 12.17
N ALA A 220 -0.99 -0.15 12.64
CA ALA A 220 -1.33 -0.44 14.03
C ALA A 220 -2.00 -1.82 14.18
N GLY A 221 -1.22 -2.89 13.98
CA GLY A 221 -1.73 -4.28 14.07
C GLY A 221 -1.62 -4.95 15.44
N GLY A 222 -0.65 -4.54 16.27
CA GLY A 222 -0.32 -5.23 17.53
C GLY A 222 0.15 -6.69 17.33
N ASP A 223 0.37 -7.40 18.44
CA ASP A 223 0.82 -8.81 18.41
C ASP A 223 -0.27 -9.74 17.88
N VAL A 224 -1.54 -9.43 18.18
CA VAL A 224 -2.70 -10.18 17.68
C VAL A 224 -2.78 -10.09 16.15
N GLY A 225 -2.59 -8.91 15.57
CA GLY A 225 -2.56 -8.75 14.11
C GLY A 225 -1.45 -9.56 13.44
N LYS A 226 -0.24 -9.56 14.03
CA LYS A 226 0.88 -10.39 13.55
C LYS A 226 0.57 -11.88 13.64
N GLN A 227 -0.01 -12.31 14.77
CA GLN A 227 -0.40 -13.70 14.98
C GLN A 227 -1.43 -14.15 13.94
N VAL A 228 -2.52 -13.39 13.75
CA VAL A 228 -3.56 -13.74 12.78
C VAL A 228 -3.02 -13.73 11.35
N ALA A 229 -2.13 -12.79 10.99
CA ALA A 229 -1.48 -12.80 9.69
C ALA A 229 -0.66 -14.08 9.47
N ALA A 230 0.15 -14.49 10.46
CA ALA A 230 0.93 -15.72 10.41
C ALA A 230 0.06 -16.98 10.31
N GLU A 231 -1.05 -17.05 11.05
CA GLU A 231 -2.03 -18.15 10.98
C GLU A 231 -2.66 -18.30 9.60
N ASN A 232 -2.76 -17.20 8.83
CA ASN A 232 -3.25 -17.20 7.44
C ASN A 232 -2.11 -17.31 6.41
N GLY A 233 -0.87 -17.55 6.84
CA GLY A 233 0.29 -17.67 5.94
C GLY A 233 0.68 -16.38 5.24
N MET A 234 0.27 -15.22 5.77
CA MET A 234 0.58 -13.92 5.18
C MET A 234 1.84 -13.30 5.75
N LEU A 235 2.59 -12.60 4.90
CA LEU A 235 3.65 -11.71 5.32
C LEU A 235 3.03 -10.43 5.90
N TYR A 236 3.19 -10.24 7.20
CA TYR A 236 2.84 -8.99 7.89
C TYR A 236 3.89 -7.91 7.56
N MET A 237 3.48 -6.75 7.07
CA MET A 237 4.38 -5.62 6.83
C MET A 237 3.73 -4.27 7.14
N THR A 238 4.55 -3.26 7.47
CA THR A 238 4.17 -1.85 7.33
C THR A 238 4.93 -1.26 6.14
N TRP A 239 5.78 -0.26 6.34
CA TRP A 239 6.58 0.39 5.31
C TRP A 239 7.88 0.92 5.93
N SER A 240 8.89 1.14 5.09
CA SER A 240 10.14 1.82 5.49
C SER A 240 10.30 3.21 4.86
N VAL A 241 9.48 3.53 3.85
CA VAL A 241 9.40 4.87 3.23
C VAL A 241 7.93 5.25 3.04
N GLY A 242 7.53 6.43 3.54
CA GLY A 242 6.17 6.95 3.37
C GLY A 242 6.13 8.13 2.40
N SER A 243 5.17 8.13 1.47
CA SER A 243 4.94 9.24 0.54
C SER A 243 4.28 10.47 1.19
N LEU A 244 3.59 10.26 2.32
CA LEU A 244 2.71 11.24 2.99
C LEU A 244 1.61 11.79 2.07
N ASP A 245 1.23 11.03 1.04
CA ASP A 245 0.20 11.45 0.09
C ASP A 245 -1.17 11.68 0.74
N TRP A 246 -1.49 10.98 1.84
CA TRP A 246 -2.71 11.16 2.63
C TRP A 246 -2.79 12.51 3.37
N GLU A 247 -1.68 13.22 3.55
CA GLU A 247 -1.68 14.55 4.18
C GLU A 247 -2.05 15.66 3.19
N MET A 248 -2.04 15.34 1.89
CA MET A 248 -2.25 16.28 0.80
C MET A 248 -3.73 16.41 0.45
N LYS A 249 -4.07 17.51 -0.22
CA LYS A 249 -5.42 17.81 -0.69
C LYS A 249 -5.41 18.18 -2.15
N GLU A 250 -6.54 17.99 -2.83
CA GLU A 250 -6.68 18.29 -4.26
C GLU A 250 -6.25 19.73 -4.62
N LYS A 251 -6.54 20.69 -3.74
CA LYS A 251 -6.20 22.11 -3.92
C LYS A 251 -4.71 22.44 -3.77
N ASP A 252 -3.90 21.52 -3.26
CA ASP A 252 -2.48 21.77 -3.02
C ASP A 252 -1.73 21.70 -4.36
N ALA A 253 -1.14 22.84 -4.76
CA ALA A 253 -0.57 22.98 -6.10
C ALA A 253 0.68 22.12 -6.32
N ALA A 254 1.46 21.84 -5.28
CA ALA A 254 2.74 21.12 -5.34
C ALA A 254 2.66 19.68 -4.80
N LYS A 255 1.44 19.10 -4.71
CA LYS A 255 1.22 17.79 -4.08
C LYS A 255 2.00 16.66 -4.77
N THR A 256 2.04 16.67 -6.10
CA THR A 256 2.76 15.65 -6.88
C THR A 256 4.27 15.74 -6.66
N GLU A 257 4.84 16.95 -6.68
CA GLU A 257 6.27 17.18 -6.43
C GLU A 257 6.65 16.86 -4.98
N THR A 258 5.78 17.22 -4.04
CA THR A 258 5.98 16.93 -2.61
C THR A 258 5.98 15.43 -2.36
N LEU A 259 5.08 14.68 -3.00
CA LEU A 259 5.02 13.21 -2.92
C LEU A 259 6.34 12.59 -3.39
N VAL A 260 6.79 12.98 -4.59
CA VAL A 260 8.07 12.48 -5.15
C VAL A 260 9.22 12.82 -4.20
N LYS A 261 9.28 14.07 -3.71
CA LYS A 261 10.31 14.51 -2.79
C LYS A 261 10.32 13.70 -1.49
N ASN A 262 9.17 13.52 -0.85
CA ASN A 262 9.04 12.76 0.40
C ASN A 262 9.57 11.33 0.25
N VAL A 263 9.26 10.66 -0.87
CA VAL A 263 9.80 9.33 -1.16
C VAL A 263 11.31 9.40 -1.38
N THR A 264 11.79 10.30 -2.23
CA THR A 264 13.21 10.36 -2.61
C THR A 264 14.16 10.79 -1.49
N ASP A 265 13.69 11.58 -0.51
CA ASP A 265 14.48 12.02 0.64
C ASP A 265 14.75 10.89 1.65
N GLN A 266 13.87 9.88 1.69
CA GLN A 266 13.97 8.72 2.57
C GLN A 266 14.51 7.47 1.83
N LEU A 267 14.76 7.58 0.53
CA LEU A 267 15.04 6.45 -0.35
C LEU A 267 16.36 5.76 0.00
N HIS A 268 16.29 4.43 0.11
CA HIS A 268 17.43 3.55 0.36
C HIS A 268 17.21 2.18 -0.28
N SER A 269 18.27 1.36 -0.36
CA SER A 269 18.19 0.00 -0.90
C SER A 269 17.18 -0.85 -0.12
N GLY A 270 16.22 -1.46 -0.82
CA GLY A 270 15.18 -2.27 -0.22
C GLY A 270 13.96 -1.49 0.26
N SER A 271 13.84 -0.19 -0.03
CA SER A 271 12.70 0.63 0.43
C SER A 271 11.35 -0.02 0.09
N ASN A 272 10.52 -0.21 1.10
CA ASN A 272 9.11 -0.55 0.98
C ASN A 272 8.30 0.74 1.06
N ILE A 273 7.81 1.19 -0.09
CA ILE A 273 7.21 2.52 -0.29
C ILE A 273 5.69 2.42 -0.10
N LEU A 274 5.17 3.11 0.92
CA LEU A 274 3.75 3.32 1.14
C LEU A 274 3.23 4.50 0.32
N MET A 275 2.18 4.23 -0.46
CA MET A 275 1.31 5.20 -1.13
C MET A 275 -0.15 4.77 -0.95
N HIS A 276 -1.10 5.57 -1.44
CA HIS A 276 -2.53 5.26 -1.45
C HIS A 276 -3.12 5.41 -2.85
N GLU A 277 -4.24 4.75 -3.12
CA GLU A 277 -5.03 5.02 -4.33
C GLU A 277 -5.67 6.42 -4.25
N LEU A 278 -4.95 7.45 -4.69
CA LEU A 278 -5.39 8.86 -4.66
C LEU A 278 -5.11 9.54 -6.00
N PRO A 279 -5.93 10.53 -6.43
CA PRO A 279 -5.76 11.20 -7.73
C PRO A 279 -4.37 11.82 -7.93
N TRP A 280 -3.78 12.42 -6.90
CA TRP A 280 -2.43 12.98 -7.03
C TRP A 280 -1.33 11.92 -6.98
N THR A 281 -1.57 10.78 -6.35
CA THR A 281 -0.65 9.63 -6.41
C THR A 281 -0.60 9.08 -7.83
N THR A 282 -1.75 8.94 -8.50
CA THR A 282 -1.77 8.50 -9.92
C THR A 282 -1.04 9.50 -10.83
N GLN A 283 -1.22 10.80 -10.59
CA GLN A 283 -0.54 11.87 -11.35
C GLN A 283 0.99 11.89 -11.11
N ALA A 284 1.44 11.60 -9.89
CA ALA A 284 2.86 11.63 -9.52
C ALA A 284 3.63 10.37 -9.92
N LEU A 285 2.94 9.22 -10.06
CA LEU A 285 3.57 7.91 -10.12
C LEU A 285 4.61 7.79 -11.25
N ASP A 286 4.30 8.29 -12.45
CA ASP A 286 5.21 8.22 -13.61
C ASP A 286 6.53 8.96 -13.35
N THR A 287 6.42 10.15 -12.76
CA THR A 287 7.59 10.96 -12.39
C THR A 287 8.38 10.29 -11.27
N LEU A 288 7.68 9.70 -10.29
CA LEU A 288 8.34 8.95 -9.22
C LEU A 288 9.12 7.76 -9.78
N LEU A 289 8.50 6.90 -10.58
CA LEU A 289 9.14 5.68 -11.08
C LEU A 289 10.32 6.01 -12.00
N THR A 290 10.16 6.99 -12.90
CA THR A 290 11.26 7.53 -13.72
C THR A 290 12.42 8.04 -12.85
N THR A 291 12.11 8.70 -11.73
CA THR A 291 13.14 9.21 -10.81
C THR A 291 13.86 8.08 -10.09
N LEU A 292 13.15 7.02 -9.70
CA LEU A 292 13.74 5.84 -9.04
C LEU A 292 14.66 5.07 -9.99
N GLU A 293 14.22 4.83 -11.22
CA GLU A 293 15.02 4.22 -12.28
C GLU A 293 16.26 5.05 -12.60
N GLY A 294 16.11 6.37 -12.73
CA GLY A 294 17.23 7.30 -12.95
C GLY A 294 18.23 7.32 -11.79
N LYS A 295 17.78 7.01 -10.58
CA LYS A 295 18.66 6.79 -9.41
C LYS A 295 19.25 5.38 -9.40
N GLY A 296 18.89 4.50 -10.33
CA GLY A 296 19.39 3.13 -10.49
C GLY A 296 18.67 2.10 -9.64
N TYR A 297 17.42 2.36 -9.26
CA TYR A 297 16.58 1.38 -8.58
C TYR A 297 15.77 0.54 -9.58
N SER A 298 15.62 -0.75 -9.28
CA SER A 298 14.68 -1.65 -9.96
C SER A 298 13.48 -1.95 -9.04
N PHE A 299 12.41 -2.50 -9.61
CA PHE A 299 11.16 -2.79 -8.88
C PHE A 299 11.07 -4.28 -8.54
N VAL A 300 10.81 -4.59 -7.28
CA VAL A 300 10.63 -5.96 -6.80
C VAL A 300 9.32 -6.53 -7.35
N ASP A 301 9.34 -7.73 -7.91
CA ASP A 301 8.11 -8.53 -8.08
C ASP A 301 7.70 -9.07 -6.70
N PRO A 302 6.55 -8.67 -6.14
CA PRO A 302 6.15 -9.11 -4.81
C PRO A 302 6.14 -10.64 -4.64
N ARG A 303 5.88 -11.40 -5.71
CA ARG A 303 5.84 -12.87 -5.69
C ARG A 303 7.21 -13.51 -5.48
N SER A 304 8.29 -12.75 -5.64
CA SER A 304 9.66 -13.18 -5.35
C SER A 304 10.09 -12.97 -3.89
N ILE A 305 9.17 -12.49 -3.03
CA ILE A 305 9.43 -12.24 -1.60
C ILE A 305 9.00 -13.45 -0.77
N GLU A 306 9.88 -13.91 0.11
CA GLU A 306 9.55 -14.92 1.12
C GLU A 306 8.44 -14.43 2.06
N LEU A 307 7.43 -15.26 2.29
CA LEU A 307 6.32 -14.92 3.19
C LEU A 307 6.65 -15.07 4.69
N LYS A 308 7.91 -15.37 5.01
CA LYS A 308 8.44 -15.42 6.38
C LYS A 308 9.40 -14.26 6.57
N GLN A 309 9.12 -13.42 7.57
CA GLN A 309 10.04 -12.37 7.97
C GLN A 309 11.34 -12.98 8.54
N ARG A 310 12.49 -12.35 8.26
CA ARG A 310 13.79 -12.72 8.82
C ARG A 310 14.34 -11.63 9.75
#